data_AF-A0A820P6L4-F1
#
_entry.id   AF-A0A820P6L4-F1
#
_cell.length_a   1.000
_cell.length_b   1.000
_cell.length_c   1.000
_cell.angle_alpha   90.00
_cell.angle_beta   90.00
_cell.angle_gamma   90.00
#
_symmetry.space_group_name_H-M   'P 1'
#
loop_
_entity.id
_entity.type
_entity.pdbx_description
1 polymer ?
#
loop_
_entity_poly.entity_id
_entity_poly.type
_entity_poly.pdbx_seq_one_letter_code
_entity_poly.pdbx_strand_id
1 'polypeptide(L)'
;QAPAPSKDYGQLQITLDKVILRWWKITLRNIDGSMYPGEIKESYEDFYDDEVAQREIWRIFGQNTLDYCVNLARGKSDWLTRLPPNIQIHILSFVNLDDIPQISLVSKSLRSLCRNNDL
;
A
#
# COMPACT_ATOMS: atom_id res chain seq x y z
N GLN A 1 -7.89 -28.31 2.58
CA GLN A 1 -6.74 -27.84 3.36
C GLN A 1 -6.13 -26.65 2.64
N ALA A 2 -5.88 -25.53 3.32
CA ALA A 2 -5.11 -24.42 2.75
C ALA A 2 -3.60 -24.74 2.80
N PRO A 3 -2.78 -24.22 1.88
CA PRO A 3 -1.33 -24.43 1.90
C PRO A 3 -0.71 -23.86 3.17
N ALA A 4 0.41 -24.44 3.61
CA ALA A 4 1.16 -23.93 4.75
C ALA A 4 1.65 -22.49 4.47
N PRO A 5 1.66 -21.60 5.48
CA PRO A 5 2.15 -20.24 5.31
C PRO A 5 3.63 -20.23 4.94
N SER A 6 4.04 -19.26 4.13
CA SER A 6 5.44 -19.05 3.82
C SER A 6 6.22 -18.69 5.08
N LYS A 7 7.42 -19.26 5.25
CA LYS A 7 8.35 -18.89 6.32
C LYS A 7 9.30 -17.77 5.90
N ASP A 8 9.28 -17.37 4.63
CA ASP A 8 10.12 -16.31 4.11
C ASP A 8 9.69 -14.95 4.68
N TYR A 9 10.66 -14.09 4.96
CA TYR A 9 10.40 -12.73 5.42
C TYR A 9 10.43 -11.76 4.23
N GLY A 10 9.44 -10.89 4.14
CA GLY A 10 9.37 -9.83 3.14
C GLY A 10 9.09 -8.49 3.79
N GLN A 11 9.80 -7.46 3.37
CA GLN A 11 9.56 -6.06 3.73
C GLN A 11 9.28 -5.27 2.46
N LEU A 12 8.14 -4.57 2.45
CA LEU A 12 7.82 -3.58 1.43
C LEU A 12 7.77 -2.21 2.08
N GLN A 13 8.56 -1.28 1.58
CA GLN A 13 8.62 0.09 2.04
C GLN A 13 8.43 1.01 0.85
N ILE A 14 7.43 1.88 0.96
CA ILE A 14 7.17 2.92 -0.05
C ILE A 14 7.49 4.27 0.59
N THR A 15 8.31 5.04 -0.09
CA THR A 15 8.74 6.38 0.34
C THR A 15 8.04 7.44 -0.50
N LEU A 16 8.54 8.68 -0.54
CA LEU A 16 7.91 9.71 -1.38
C LEU A 16 8.20 9.48 -2.87
N ASP A 17 9.35 8.90 -3.19
CA ASP A 17 9.90 8.80 -4.54
C ASP A 17 10.32 7.37 -4.92
N LYS A 18 10.32 6.41 -3.96
CA LYS A 18 10.86 5.07 -4.20
C LYS A 18 9.97 3.95 -3.66
N VAL A 19 9.97 2.85 -4.39
CA VAL A 19 9.49 1.54 -3.94
C VAL A 19 10.69 0.69 -3.56
N ILE A 20 10.68 0.15 -2.34
CA ILE A 20 11.76 -0.68 -1.80
C ILE A 20 11.17 -2.01 -1.37
N LEU A 21 11.56 -3.09 -2.04
CA LEU A 21 11.22 -4.45 -1.69
C LEU A 21 12.46 -5.17 -1.18
N ARG A 22 12.38 -5.79 0.00
CA ARG A 22 13.43 -6.66 0.54
C ARG A 22 12.84 -7.99 0.92
N TRP A 23 13.59 -9.07 0.70
CA TRP A 23 13.14 -10.41 1.09
C TRP A 23 14.29 -11.29 1.55
N TRP A 24 13.96 -12.19 2.48
CA TRP A 24 14.86 -13.18 3.06
C TRP A 24 14.20 -14.54 2.95
N LYS A 25 14.85 -15.45 2.24
CA LYS A 25 14.39 -16.83 2.12
C LYS A 25 14.87 -17.63 3.32
N ILE A 26 13.95 -18.23 4.08
CA ILE A 26 14.29 -19.00 5.27
C ILE A 26 14.27 -20.49 4.96
N THR A 27 15.43 -21.13 5.00
CA THR A 27 15.63 -22.56 4.73
C THR A 27 16.28 -23.25 5.92
N LEU A 28 15.84 -24.48 6.23
CA LEU A 28 16.43 -25.32 7.27
C LEU A 28 17.72 -26.03 6.82
N ARG A 29 18.03 -26.01 5.51
CA ARG A 29 19.25 -26.60 4.97
C ARG A 29 20.36 -25.56 5.07
N ASN A 30 21.44 -25.87 5.80
CA ASN A 30 22.73 -25.20 5.68
C ASN A 30 23.29 -25.52 4.30
N ILE A 31 22.85 -24.77 3.30
CA ILE A 31 23.49 -24.73 2.00
C ILE A 31 24.65 -23.77 2.20
N ASP A 32 25.87 -24.30 2.33
CA ASP A 32 27.09 -23.48 2.37
C ASP A 32 27.12 -22.62 1.10
N GLY A 33 26.96 -21.30 1.26
CA GLY A 33 26.82 -20.36 0.14
C GLY A 33 25.51 -19.55 0.18
N SER A 34 25.39 -18.70 1.20
CA SER A 34 24.61 -17.46 1.23
C SER A 34 23.32 -17.37 0.38
N MET A 35 22.18 -17.68 1.00
CA MET A 35 20.95 -16.98 0.61
C MET A 35 21.00 -15.58 1.21
N TYR A 36 21.71 -14.67 0.54
CA TYR A 36 21.67 -13.25 0.90
C TYR A 36 20.25 -12.72 0.68
N PRO A 37 19.81 -11.75 1.50
CA PRO A 37 18.60 -11.03 1.20
C PRO A 37 18.64 -10.40 -0.19
N GLY A 38 17.52 -10.47 -0.89
CA GLY A 38 17.31 -9.68 -2.09
C GLY A 38 16.80 -8.29 -1.72
N GLU A 39 17.19 -7.29 -2.51
CA GLU A 39 16.65 -5.94 -2.46
C GLU A 39 16.36 -5.45 -3.88
N ILE A 40 15.18 -4.87 -4.08
CA ILE A 40 14.84 -4.01 -5.21
C ILE A 40 14.56 -2.63 -4.63
N LYS A 41 15.17 -1.61 -5.20
CA LYS A 41 15.01 -0.22 -4.80
C LYS A 41 14.96 0.65 -6.04
N GLU A 42 13.76 1.10 -6.36
CA GLU A 42 13.47 1.77 -7.63
C GLU A 42 12.71 3.06 -7.41
N SER A 43 12.85 3.99 -8.36
CA SER A 43 11.96 5.14 -8.45
C SER A 43 10.54 4.70 -8.83
N TYR A 44 9.56 5.60 -8.75
CA TYR A 44 8.21 5.29 -9.21
C TYR A 44 8.12 5.10 -10.72
N GLU A 45 8.93 5.85 -11.46
CA GLU A 45 9.04 5.77 -12.90
C GLU A 45 9.63 4.41 -13.31
N ASP A 46 10.71 3.99 -12.67
CA ASP A 46 11.36 2.70 -12.98
C ASP A 46 10.47 1.52 -12.56
N PHE A 47 9.85 1.59 -11.38
CA PHE A 47 8.97 0.53 -10.87
C PHE A 47 7.74 0.31 -11.76
N TYR A 48 7.29 1.34 -12.47
CA TYR A 48 6.16 1.23 -13.38
C TYR A 48 6.43 0.22 -14.51
N ASP A 49 7.66 0.19 -15.01
CA ASP A 49 8.10 -0.66 -16.12
C ASP A 49 8.76 -1.98 -15.66
N ASP A 50 9.14 -2.10 -14.37
CA ASP A 50 9.71 -3.35 -13.85
C ASP A 50 8.63 -4.41 -13.51
N GLU A 51 8.33 -5.26 -14.50
CA GLU A 51 7.45 -6.42 -14.32
C GLU A 51 7.99 -7.43 -13.29
N VAL A 52 9.29 -7.50 -13.06
CA VAL A 52 9.90 -8.43 -12.10
C VAL A 52 9.62 -7.96 -10.69
N ALA A 53 9.85 -6.67 -10.39
CA ALA A 53 9.50 -6.08 -9.09
C ALA A 53 8.01 -6.24 -8.78
N GLN A 54 7.14 -5.94 -9.75
CA GLN A 54 5.69 -6.08 -9.60
C GLN A 54 5.27 -7.53 -9.32
N ARG A 55 5.88 -8.50 -10.04
CA ARG A 55 5.62 -9.93 -9.85
C ARG A 55 6.06 -10.42 -8.47
N GLU A 56 7.19 -9.95 -7.96
CA GLU A 56 7.66 -10.32 -6.62
C GLU A 56 6.78 -9.73 -5.51
N ILE A 57 6.33 -8.48 -5.65
CA ILE A 57 5.36 -7.88 -4.71
C ILE A 57 4.05 -8.67 -4.72
N TRP A 58 3.54 -9.03 -5.90
CA TRP A 58 2.34 -9.87 -6.02
C TRP A 58 2.52 -11.23 -5.36
N ARG A 59 3.67 -11.88 -5.59
CA ARG A 59 3.98 -13.20 -5.02
C ARG A 59 4.05 -13.19 -3.50
N ILE A 60 4.61 -12.14 -2.92
CA ILE A 60 4.85 -12.05 -1.46
C ILE A 60 3.65 -11.46 -0.71
N PHE A 61 3.03 -10.40 -1.25
CA PHE A 61 2.00 -9.61 -0.57
C PHE A 61 0.61 -9.67 -1.22
N GLY A 62 0.47 -10.31 -2.38
CA GLY A 62 -0.78 -10.48 -3.10
C GLY A 62 -1.18 -9.29 -3.98
N GLN A 63 -2.27 -9.49 -4.72
CA GLN A 63 -2.77 -8.53 -5.73
C GLN A 63 -3.13 -7.17 -5.14
N ASN A 64 -3.85 -7.13 -4.01
CA ASN A 64 -4.31 -5.86 -3.41
C ASN A 64 -3.13 -4.93 -3.07
N THR A 65 -2.03 -5.52 -2.59
CA THR A 65 -0.83 -4.75 -2.25
C THR A 65 -0.11 -4.27 -3.51
N LEU A 66 -0.02 -5.12 -4.54
CA LEU A 66 0.53 -4.72 -5.83
C LEU A 66 -0.27 -3.55 -6.43
N ASP A 67 -1.60 -3.67 -6.52
CA ASP A 67 -2.48 -2.64 -7.06
C ASP A 67 -2.30 -1.33 -6.30
N TYR A 68 -2.18 -1.39 -4.97
CA TYR A 68 -1.88 -0.24 -4.15
C TYR A 68 -0.54 0.42 -4.51
N CYS A 69 0.54 -0.36 -4.68
CA CYS A 69 1.85 0.17 -5.04
C CYS A 69 1.85 0.81 -6.43
N VAL A 70 1.23 0.15 -7.41
CA VAL A 70 1.13 0.63 -8.79
C VAL A 70 0.30 1.91 -8.86
N ASN A 71 -0.84 1.96 -8.16
CA ASN A 71 -1.66 3.18 -8.11
C ASN A 71 -0.92 4.34 -7.43
N LEU A 72 -0.14 4.05 -6.38
CA LEU A 72 0.67 5.06 -5.70
C LEU A 72 1.79 5.59 -6.61
N ALA A 73 2.52 4.70 -7.31
CA ALA A 73 3.54 5.09 -8.29
C ALA A 73 2.96 5.89 -9.47
N ARG A 74 1.71 5.61 -9.87
CA ARG A 74 0.96 6.37 -10.88
C ARG A 74 0.41 7.71 -10.39
N GLY A 75 0.62 8.07 -9.13
CA GLY A 75 0.03 9.25 -8.50
C GLY A 75 -1.48 9.15 -8.26
N LYS A 76 -2.10 8.00 -8.48
CA LYS A 76 -3.53 7.72 -8.26
C LYS A 76 -3.78 7.28 -6.81
N SER A 77 -3.49 8.17 -5.87
CA SER A 77 -3.61 7.90 -4.44
C SER A 77 -4.67 8.80 -3.80
N ASP A 78 -5.63 8.19 -3.10
CA ASP A 78 -6.57 8.92 -2.26
C ASP A 78 -5.84 9.41 -1.01
N TRP A 79 -5.27 10.62 -1.07
CA TRP A 79 -4.58 11.23 0.07
C TRP A 79 -5.53 11.58 1.21
N LEU A 80 -6.75 12.04 0.88
CA LEU A 80 -7.74 12.47 1.86
C LEU A 80 -8.10 11.36 2.86
N THR A 81 -8.33 10.13 2.37
CA THR A 81 -8.73 8.99 3.21
C THR A 81 -7.61 8.47 4.10
N ARG A 82 -6.35 8.85 3.83
CA ARG A 82 -5.16 8.44 4.58
C ARG A 82 -4.78 9.40 5.68
N LEU A 83 -5.32 10.62 5.67
CA LEU A 83 -5.06 11.60 6.71
C LEU A 83 -5.63 11.12 8.06
N PRO A 84 -5.08 11.56 9.19
CA PRO A 84 -5.71 11.36 10.48
C PRO A 84 -7.17 11.88 10.49
N PRO A 85 -8.11 11.19 11.14
CA PRO A 85 -9.54 11.56 11.14
C PRO A 85 -9.80 13.02 11.52
N ASN A 86 -9.05 13.57 12.48
CA ASN A 86 -9.16 14.96 12.90
C ASN A 86 -8.81 15.96 11.78
N ILE A 87 -7.83 15.64 10.93
CA ILE A 87 -7.48 16.48 9.78
C ILE A 87 -8.54 16.33 8.70
N GLN A 88 -9.06 15.12 8.48
CA GLN A 88 -10.17 14.91 7.54
C GLN A 88 -11.40 15.72 7.93
N ILE A 89 -11.82 15.67 9.20
CA ILE A 89 -12.95 16.47 9.73
C ILE A 89 -12.67 17.96 9.58
N HIS A 90 -11.45 18.41 9.88
CA HIS A 90 -11.08 19.82 9.70
C HIS A 90 -11.21 20.25 8.24
N ILE A 91 -10.74 19.46 7.28
CA ILE A 91 -10.92 19.73 5.84
C ILE A 91 -12.41 19.75 5.48
N LEU A 92 -13.18 18.77 5.96
CA LEU A 92 -14.63 18.68 5.71
C LEU A 92 -15.42 19.86 6.28
N SER A 93 -14.94 20.48 7.37
CA SER A 93 -15.57 21.69 7.95
C SER A 93 -15.52 22.92 7.04
N PHE A 94 -14.62 22.93 6.04
CA PHE A 94 -14.56 23.97 5.00
C PHE A 94 -15.40 23.64 3.76
N VAL A 95 -15.97 22.44 3.69
CA VAL A 95 -16.86 22.03 2.61
C VAL A 95 -18.29 22.43 2.95
N ASN A 96 -19.07 22.84 1.96
CA ASN A 96 -20.48 23.17 2.19
C ASN A 96 -21.24 21.95 2.70
N LEU A 97 -22.17 22.17 3.64
CA LEU A 97 -23.00 21.10 4.21
C LEU A 97 -23.78 20.32 3.14
N ASP A 98 -24.18 20.98 2.06
CA ASP A 98 -24.90 20.35 0.94
C ASP A 98 -24.04 19.36 0.14
N ASP A 99 -22.71 19.52 0.17
CA ASP A 99 -21.75 18.69 -0.56
C ASP A 99 -21.27 17.48 0.29
N ILE A 100 -21.42 17.53 1.62
CA ILE A 100 -21.02 16.44 2.53
C ILE A 100 -21.68 15.09 2.20
N PRO A 101 -23.00 15.03 1.90
CA PRO A 101 -23.64 13.79 1.48
C PRO A 101 -23.00 13.21 0.22
N GLN A 102 -22.63 14.03 -0.77
CA GLN A 102 -22.00 13.57 -2.01
C GLN A 102 -20.61 12.98 -1.75
N ILE A 103 -19.83 13.59 -0.86
CA ILE A 103 -18.53 13.07 -0.44
C ILE A 103 -18.66 11.71 0.27
N SER A 104 -19.73 11.52 1.04
CA SER A 104 -20.02 10.22 1.67
C SER A 104 -20.35 9.11 0.66
N LEU A 105 -20.72 9.46 -0.57
CA LEU A 105 -21.05 8.50 -1.62
C LEU A 105 -19.81 7.96 -2.33
N VAL A 106 -18.73 8.75 -2.41
CA VAL A 106 -17.51 8.37 -3.16
C VAL A 106 -16.55 7.47 -2.38
N SER A 107 -16.60 7.49 -1.04
CA SER A 107 -15.67 6.71 -0.21
C SER A 107 -16.36 6.12 1.02
N LYS A 108 -16.12 4.83 1.28
CA LYS A 108 -16.60 4.15 2.50
C LYS A 108 -15.98 4.74 3.76
N SER A 109 -14.71 5.17 3.68
CA SER A 109 -14.00 5.79 4.81
C SER A 109 -14.64 7.13 5.16
N LEU A 110 -14.87 8.00 4.16
CA LEU A 110 -15.53 9.29 4.38
C LEU A 110 -16.98 9.12 4.81
N ARG A 111 -17.70 8.12 4.28
CA ARG A 111 -19.03 7.78 4.75
C ARG A 111 -19.06 7.44 6.23
N SER A 112 -18.06 6.72 6.73
CA SER A 112 -17.97 6.39 8.15
C SER A 112 -17.76 7.65 8.98
N LEU A 113 -16.89 8.57 8.54
CA LEU A 113 -16.64 9.83 9.22
C LEU A 113 -17.89 10.73 9.23
N CYS A 114 -18.62 10.83 8.13
CA CYS A 114 -19.86 11.61 8.05
C CYS A 114 -21.03 11.01 8.85
N ARG A 115 -20.97 9.73 9.21
CA ARG A 115 -22.01 9.05 10.00
C ARG A 115 -21.75 9.08 11.50
N ASN A 116 -20.48 9.15 11.89
CA ASN A 116 -20.13 9.42 13.27
C ASN A 116 -20.39 10.91 13.50
N ASN A 117 -21.11 11.26 14.58
CA ASN A 117 -21.55 12.62 14.92
C ASN A 117 -20.39 13.57 15.31
N ASP A 118 -19.20 13.40 14.72
CA ASP A 118 -17.98 14.15 14.98
C ASP A 118 -17.81 15.35 14.02
N LEU A 119 -18.81 15.61 13.16
CA LEU A 119 -18.90 16.75 12.24
C LEU A 119 -19.89 17.81 12.76
#